data_AF-A0A2V9HC24-F1
#
_entry.id   AF-A0A2V9HC24-F1
#
_cell.length_a   1.000
_cell.length_b   1.000
_cell.length_c   1.000
_cell.angle_alpha   90.00
_cell.angle_beta   90.00
_cell.angle_gamma   90.00
#
_symmetry.space_group_name_H-M   'P 1'
#
loop_
_entity.id
_entity.type
_entity.pdbx_description
1 polymer ?
#
loop_
_entity_poly.entity_id
_entity_poly.type
_entity_poly.pdbx_seq_one_letter_code
_entity_poly.pdbx_strand_id
1 'polypeptide(L)'
;MKKSRVTITRTAAELAKALGLTPADGAEIALRSELNSKIVEVVQRKGLTHAQVARLARTSRTRVTAIMNRNTKDISTDLLLRVLYSLGYTAKLKFQKAA
;
A
#
# COMPACT_ATOMS: atom_id res chain seq x y z
N MET A 1 -15.72 -33.69 11.82
CA MET A 1 -15.00 -32.73 10.94
C MET A 1 -13.54 -32.68 11.37
N LYS A 2 -12.57 -32.94 10.47
CA LYS A 2 -11.14 -32.80 10.80
C LYS A 2 -10.86 -31.32 11.12
N LYS A 3 -10.26 -31.02 12.29
CA LYS A 3 -9.79 -29.68 12.62
C LYS A 3 -8.82 -29.22 11.52
N SER A 4 -9.11 -28.08 10.88
CA SER A 4 -8.18 -27.47 9.93
C SER A 4 -6.89 -27.12 10.67
N ARG A 5 -5.74 -27.36 10.03
CA ARG A 5 -4.46 -26.79 10.48
C ARG A 5 -4.52 -25.30 10.20
N VAL A 6 -4.70 -24.49 11.23
CA VAL A 6 -4.73 -23.03 11.14
C VAL A 6 -3.36 -22.49 11.51
N THR A 7 -2.79 -21.65 10.64
CA THR A 7 -1.59 -20.85 10.94
C THR A 7 -2.04 -19.43 11.27
N ILE A 8 -1.71 -18.94 12.45
CA ILE A 8 -2.05 -17.59 12.90
C ILE A 8 -0.80 -16.72 12.75
N THR A 9 -0.95 -15.57 12.09
CA THR A 9 0.12 -14.60 11.86
C THR A 9 -0.33 -13.23 12.35
N ARG A 10 0.53 -12.51 13.06
CA ARG A 10 0.24 -11.22 13.70
C ARG A 10 0.95 -10.04 13.04
N THR A 11 1.96 -10.32 12.24
CA THR A 11 2.74 -9.31 11.51
C THR A 11 2.77 -9.61 10.01
N ALA A 12 3.01 -8.58 9.20
CA ALA A 12 3.19 -8.76 7.76
C ALA A 12 4.35 -9.71 7.44
N ALA A 13 5.42 -9.68 8.25
CA ALA A 13 6.56 -10.59 8.12
C ALA A 13 6.19 -12.05 8.41
N GLU A 14 5.43 -12.31 9.48
CA GLU A 14 4.91 -13.66 9.79
C GLU A 14 3.99 -14.18 8.68
N LEU A 15 3.12 -13.31 8.16
CA LEU A 15 2.24 -13.64 7.04
C LEU A 15 3.03 -13.96 5.77
N ALA A 16 3.99 -13.11 5.40
CA ALA A 16 4.85 -13.33 4.24
C ALA A 16 5.57 -14.69 4.35
N LYS A 17 6.15 -14.99 5.51
CA LYS A 17 6.80 -16.29 5.77
C LYS A 17 5.82 -17.46 5.65
N ALA A 18 4.62 -17.34 6.21
CA ALA A 18 3.59 -18.38 6.14
C ALA A 18 3.12 -18.64 4.69
N LEU A 19 3.20 -17.64 3.82
CA LEU A 19 2.89 -17.72 2.39
C LEU A 19 4.09 -18.12 1.51
N GLY A 20 5.26 -18.40 2.11
CA GLY A 20 6.47 -18.79 1.37
C GLY A 20 7.16 -17.64 0.63
N LEU A 21 6.89 -16.39 1.02
CA LEU A 21 7.53 -15.21 0.45
C LEU A 21 8.88 -14.93 1.12
N THR A 22 9.77 -14.23 0.40
CA THR A 22 11.05 -13.82 0.96
C THR A 22 10.87 -12.67 1.97
N PRO A 23 11.83 -12.45 2.88
CA PRO A 23 11.80 -11.27 3.75
C PRO A 23 11.74 -9.95 2.98
N ALA A 24 12.37 -9.89 1.80
CA ALA A 24 12.36 -8.71 0.93
C ALA A 24 10.94 -8.42 0.40
N ASP A 25 10.23 -9.45 -0.08
CA ASP A 25 8.84 -9.33 -0.53
C ASP A 25 7.93 -8.82 0.60
N GLY A 26 8.10 -9.39 1.80
CA GLY A 26 7.33 -8.97 2.98
C GLY A 26 7.54 -7.51 3.35
N ALA A 27 8.80 -7.04 3.30
CA ALA A 27 9.14 -5.65 3.57
C ALA A 27 8.57 -4.70 2.52
N GLU A 28 8.66 -5.06 1.22
CA GLU A 28 8.09 -4.28 0.13
C GLU A 28 6.56 -4.17 0.26
N ILE A 29 5.87 -5.31 0.47
CA ILE A 29 4.42 -5.36 0.63
C ILE A 29 3.97 -4.50 1.82
N ALA A 30 4.67 -4.60 2.95
CA ALA A 30 4.34 -3.82 4.15
C ALA A 30 4.42 -2.31 3.87
N LEU A 31 5.53 -1.84 3.30
CA LEU A 31 5.73 -0.43 2.96
C LEU A 31 4.66 0.08 1.99
N ARG A 32 4.41 -0.67 0.92
CA ARG A 32 3.42 -0.28 -0.11
C ARG A 32 2.00 -0.30 0.44
N SER A 33 1.68 -1.24 1.33
CA SER A 33 0.38 -1.32 2.00
C SER A 33 0.14 -0.14 2.94
N GLU A 34 1.17 0.29 3.68
CA GLU A 34 1.12 1.46 4.54
C GLU A 34 0.89 2.75 3.73
N LEU A 35 1.68 2.96 2.67
CA LEU A 35 1.50 4.09 1.75
C LEU A 35 0.08 4.12 1.16
N ASN A 36 -0.39 2.99 0.64
CA ASN A 36 -1.71 2.93 0.03
C ASN A 36 -2.84 3.14 1.05
N SER A 37 -2.72 2.57 2.25
CA SER A 37 -3.69 2.78 3.32
C SER A 37 -3.80 4.26 3.69
N LYS A 38 -2.67 4.97 3.75
CA LYS A 38 -2.67 6.42 4.01
C LYS A 38 -3.31 7.22 2.88
N ILE A 39 -3.05 6.86 1.62
CA ILE A 39 -3.70 7.50 0.46
C ILE A 39 -5.21 7.33 0.55
N VAL A 40 -5.70 6.10 0.74
CA VAL A 40 -7.14 5.80 0.83
C VAL A 40 -7.79 6.60 1.97
N GLU A 41 -7.17 6.61 3.15
CA GLU A 41 -7.62 7.37 4.32
C GLU A 41 -7.78 8.87 3.99
N VAL A 42 -6.76 9.48 3.37
CA VAL A 42 -6.77 10.92 3.09
C VAL A 42 -7.76 11.28 2.00
N VAL A 43 -7.87 10.46 0.94
CA VAL A 43 -8.85 10.67 -0.14
C VAL A 43 -10.27 10.61 0.40
N GLN A 44 -10.58 9.61 1.25
CA GLN A 44 -11.88 9.47 1.90
C GLN A 44 -12.17 10.64 2.84
N ARG A 45 -11.21 11.00 3.71
CA ARG A 45 -11.37 12.14 4.65
C ARG A 45 -11.63 13.46 3.92
N LYS A 46 -10.98 13.69 2.79
CA LYS A 46 -11.15 14.92 1.99
C LYS A 46 -12.35 14.87 1.03
N GLY A 47 -13.05 13.74 0.93
CA GLY A 47 -14.18 13.58 0.02
C GLY A 47 -13.80 13.74 -1.47
N LEU A 48 -12.57 13.39 -1.84
CA LEU A 48 -12.09 13.60 -3.22
C LEU A 48 -12.57 12.48 -4.15
N THR A 49 -13.04 12.86 -5.33
CA THR A 49 -13.32 11.92 -6.42
C THR A 49 -12.01 11.38 -7.03
N HIS A 50 -12.08 10.21 -7.66
CA HIS A 50 -10.91 9.63 -8.35
C HIS A 50 -10.36 10.56 -9.44
N ALA A 51 -11.23 11.34 -10.11
CA ALA A 51 -10.83 12.29 -11.14
C ALA A 51 -10.05 13.48 -10.56
N GLN A 52 -10.45 14.00 -9.41
CA GLN A 52 -9.72 15.07 -8.71
C GLN A 52 -8.33 14.60 -8.28
N VAL A 53 -8.24 13.40 -7.68
CA VAL A 53 -6.94 12.81 -7.29
C VAL A 53 -6.04 12.58 -8.51
N ALA A 54 -6.59 12.08 -9.62
CA ALA A 54 -5.84 11.86 -10.85
C ALA A 54 -5.24 13.15 -11.40
N ARG A 55 -6.02 14.24 -11.37
CA ARG A 55 -5.57 15.58 -11.78
C ARG A 55 -4.46 16.11 -10.87
N LEU A 56 -4.63 16.02 -9.55
CA LEU A 56 -3.64 16.46 -8.56
C LEU A 56 -2.32 15.70 -8.69
N ALA A 57 -2.40 14.38 -8.86
CA ALA A 57 -1.23 13.50 -8.93
C ALA A 57 -0.62 13.37 -10.33
N ARG A 58 -1.18 14.05 -11.34
CA ARG A 58 -0.80 13.97 -12.76
C ARG A 58 -0.68 12.52 -13.24
N THR A 59 -1.73 11.73 -12.99
CA THR A 59 -1.81 10.31 -13.38
C THR A 59 -3.18 9.98 -13.97
N SER A 60 -3.36 8.77 -14.49
CA SER A 60 -4.65 8.37 -15.06
C SER A 60 -5.68 8.05 -13.97
N ARG A 61 -6.96 8.31 -14.25
CA ARG A 61 -8.09 7.93 -13.37
C ARG A 61 -8.09 6.42 -13.09
N THR A 62 -7.75 5.58 -14.07
CA THR A 62 -7.68 4.12 -13.92
C THR A 62 -6.65 3.71 -12.85
N ARG A 63 -5.47 4.33 -12.85
CA ARG A 63 -4.45 4.07 -11.83
C ARG A 63 -4.93 4.50 -10.44
N VAL A 64 -5.64 5.62 -10.33
CA VAL A 64 -6.26 6.04 -9.05
C VAL A 64 -7.31 5.04 -8.60
N THR A 65 -8.19 4.57 -9.49
CA THR A 65 -9.18 3.54 -9.14
C THR A 65 -8.50 2.26 -8.63
N ALA A 66 -7.40 1.82 -9.25
CA ALA A 66 -6.64 0.66 -8.80
C ALA A 66 -6.07 0.86 -7.37
N ILE A 67 -5.48 2.03 -7.11
CA ILE A 67 -5.00 2.44 -5.78
C ILE A 67 -6.13 2.39 -4.74
N MET A 68 -7.27 3.03 -5.04
CA MET A 68 -8.44 3.06 -4.15
C MET A 68 -9.04 1.67 -3.87
N ASN A 69 -8.95 0.76 -4.85
CA ASN A 69 -9.38 -0.64 -4.72
C ASN A 69 -8.31 -1.55 -4.09
N ARG A 70 -7.20 -1.00 -3.59
CA ARG A 70 -6.05 -1.74 -3.06
C ARG A 70 -5.41 -2.74 -4.03
N ASN A 71 -5.66 -2.56 -5.33
CA ASN A 71 -4.99 -3.31 -6.40
C ASN A 71 -3.77 -2.52 -6.88
N THR A 72 -2.64 -2.69 -6.20
CA THR A 72 -1.41 -1.95 -6.49
C THR A 72 -0.38 -2.77 -7.28
N LYS A 73 -0.75 -3.95 -7.82
CA LYS A 73 0.19 -4.85 -8.51
C LYS A 73 1.02 -4.14 -9.60
N ASP A 74 0.37 -3.34 -10.44
CA ASP A 74 1.01 -2.64 -11.57
C ASP A 74 1.27 -1.14 -11.28
N ILE A 75 1.22 -0.75 -9.99
CA ILE A 75 1.45 0.61 -9.54
C ILE A 75 2.85 0.70 -8.95
N SER A 76 3.69 1.64 -9.38
CA SER A 76 5.02 1.79 -8.75
C SER A 76 4.92 2.44 -7.37
N THR A 77 5.90 2.17 -6.50
CA THR A 77 6.02 2.85 -5.20
C THR A 77 6.18 4.36 -5.40
N ASP A 78 6.91 4.79 -6.44
CA ASP A 78 7.06 6.21 -6.80
C ASP A 78 5.73 6.89 -7.10
N LEU A 79 4.81 6.18 -7.76
CA LEU A 79 3.49 6.73 -8.04
C LEU A 79 2.67 6.86 -6.74
N LEU A 80 2.75 5.88 -5.82
CA LEU A 80 2.12 6.00 -4.50
C LEU A 80 2.66 7.23 -3.75
N LEU A 81 3.98 7.43 -3.74
CA LEU A 81 4.60 8.59 -3.09
C LEU A 81 4.16 9.91 -3.73
N ARG A 82 4.10 9.99 -5.07
CA ARG A 82 3.61 11.18 -5.79
C ARG A 82 2.15 11.49 -5.48
N VAL A 83 1.30 10.47 -5.42
CA VAL A 83 -0.11 10.63 -5.04
C VAL A 83 -0.20 11.13 -3.60
N LEU A 84 0.53 10.52 -2.66
CA LEU A 84 0.56 10.96 -1.26
C LEU A 84 0.99 12.43 -1.14
N TYR A 85 2.05 12.83 -1.85
CA TYR A 85 2.52 14.21 -1.90
C TYR A 85 1.49 15.17 -2.47
N SER A 86 0.81 14.79 -3.56
CA SER A 86 -0.27 15.61 -4.15
C SER A 86 -1.46 15.81 -3.21
N LEU A 87 -1.63 14.92 -2.22
CA LEU A 87 -2.64 15.01 -1.18
C LEU A 87 -2.18 15.84 0.03
N GLY A 88 -0.96 16.38 0.00
CA GLY A 88 -0.39 17.24 1.05
C GLY A 88 0.34 16.47 2.17
N TYR A 89 0.76 15.23 1.91
CA TYR A 89 1.48 14.41 2.88
C TYR A 89 2.83 13.96 2.34
N THR A 90 3.85 13.93 3.18
CA THR A 90 5.16 13.37 2.81
C THR A 90 5.47 12.14 3.66
N ALA A 91 6.08 11.12 3.06
CA ALA A 91 6.56 9.95 3.79
C ALA A 91 7.90 10.28 4.46
N LYS A 92 8.03 9.99 5.75
CA LYS A 92 9.32 10.02 6.45
C LYS A 92 9.88 8.61 6.52
N LEU A 93 11.03 8.39 5.91
CA LEU A 93 11.72 7.11 5.96
C LEU A 93 12.57 7.02 7.23
N LYS A 94 12.54 5.86 7.87
CA LYS A 94 13.47 5.47 8.92
C LYS A 94 14.20 4.23 8.43
N PHE A 95 15.52 4.22 8.61
CA PHE A 95 16.36 3.10 8.20
C PHE A 95 16.65 2.21 9.40
N GLN A 96 16.63 0.91 9.15
CA GLN A 96 16.99 -0.13 10.11
C GLN A 96 17.81 -1.18 9.37
N LYS A 97 18.63 -1.93 10.10
CA LYS A 97 19.41 -3.02 9.51
C LYS A 97 18.45 -4.10 9.02
N ALA A 98 18.61 -4.51 7.76
CA ALA A 98 17.90 -5.65 7.21
C ALA A 98 18.53 -6.93 7.74
N ALA A 99 17.86 -7.54 8.74
CA ALA A 99 18.30 -8.74 9.48
C ALA A 99 19.64 -8.60 10.24
#